data_AF-A0A1S7NUI7-F1
#
_entry.id   AF-A0A1S7NUI7-F1
#
_cell.length_a   1.000
_cell.length_b   1.000
_cell.length_c   1.000
_cell.angle_alpha   90.00
_cell.angle_beta   90.00
_cell.angle_gamma   90.00
#
_symmetry.space_group_name_H-M   'P 1'
#
loop_
_entity.id
_entity.type
_entity.pdbx_description
1 polymer ?
#
loop_
_entity_poly.entity_id
_entity_poly.type
_entity_poly.pdbx_seq_one_letter_code
_entity_poly.pdbx_strand_id
1 'polypeptide(L)'
;MTDYLADVKKYDAAADEAIVGKIVKHLGIALRNRDSSLVSASDPEELARVKASWCGKKLGVTDDSADKAIDATAKAMAADRSKSRVTFYYLVAKELGKLQSL
;
A
#
# COMPACT_ATOMS: atom_id res chain seq x y z
N MET A 1 3.19 4.06 19.10
CA MET A 1 3.85 3.61 17.86
C MET A 1 2.80 2.84 17.08
N THR A 2 2.50 3.21 15.83
CA THR A 2 1.52 2.47 15.02
C THR A 2 2.08 1.10 14.70
N ASP A 3 1.38 0.03 15.09
CA ASP A 3 1.77 -1.33 14.75
C ASP A 3 1.29 -1.67 13.33
N TYR A 4 2.14 -1.37 12.35
CA TYR A 4 1.84 -1.61 10.95
C TYR A 4 1.79 -3.10 10.61
N LEU A 5 2.56 -3.94 11.29
CA LEU A 5 2.56 -5.37 11.03
C LEU A 5 1.23 -5.98 11.46
N ALA A 6 0.71 -5.61 12.63
CA ALA A 6 -0.60 -6.05 13.09
C ALA A 6 -1.72 -5.62 12.13
N ASP A 7 -1.65 -4.38 11.60
CA ASP A 7 -2.64 -3.89 10.63
C ASP A 7 -2.58 -4.67 9.31
N VAL A 8 -1.38 -4.92 8.78
CA VAL A 8 -1.19 -5.76 7.58
C VAL A 8 -1.70 -7.18 7.81
N LYS A 9 -1.47 -7.76 9.00
CA LYS A 9 -1.89 -9.13 9.34
C LYS A 9 -3.40 -9.33 9.40
N LYS A 10 -4.21 -8.26 9.46
CA LYS A 10 -5.66 -8.35 9.26
C LYS A 10 -6.04 -8.86 7.87
N TYR A 11 -5.18 -8.61 6.87
CA TYR A 11 -5.38 -8.97 5.47
C TYR A 11 -4.48 -10.11 5.02
N ASP A 12 -3.32 -10.25 5.66
CA ASP A 12 -2.36 -11.29 5.34
C ASP A 12 -1.67 -11.81 6.60
N ALA A 13 -2.21 -12.87 7.18
CA ALA A 13 -1.67 -13.46 8.41
C ALA A 13 -0.21 -13.93 8.26
N ALA A 14 0.23 -14.24 7.04
CA ALA A 14 1.59 -14.67 6.72
C ALA A 14 2.55 -13.51 6.44
N ALA A 15 2.12 -12.26 6.62
CA ALA A 15 2.94 -11.09 6.33
C ALA A 15 4.27 -11.10 7.11
N ASP A 16 5.35 -10.87 6.37
CA ASP A 16 6.71 -10.81 6.87
C ASP A 16 7.02 -9.40 7.39
N GLU A 17 7.48 -9.32 8.64
CA GLU A 17 7.89 -8.07 9.30
C GLU A 17 8.98 -7.32 8.53
N ALA A 18 9.94 -8.03 7.94
CA ALA A 18 11.01 -7.41 7.16
C ALA A 18 10.46 -6.71 5.91
N ILE A 19 9.45 -7.31 5.26
CA ILE A 19 8.79 -6.73 4.08
C ILE A 19 8.00 -5.47 4.49
N VAL A 20 7.22 -5.54 5.57
CA VAL A 20 6.51 -4.37 6.11
C VAL A 20 7.50 -3.27 6.50
N GLY A 21 8.62 -3.62 7.14
CA GLY A 21 9.68 -2.69 7.53
C GLY A 21 10.30 -1.94 6.33
N LYS A 22 10.49 -2.62 5.19
CA LYS A 22 10.95 -1.97 3.95
C LYS A 22 9.97 -0.93 3.44
N ILE A 23 8.66 -1.21 3.51
CA ILE A 23 7.61 -0.26 3.11
C ILE A 23 7.57 0.94 4.06
N VAL A 24 7.65 0.70 5.37
CA VAL A 24 7.72 1.77 6.38
C VAL A 24 8.93 2.67 6.14
N LYS A 25 10.10 2.08 5.88
CA LYS A 25 11.33 2.82 5.53
C LYS A 25 11.18 3.63 4.24
N HIS A 26 10.52 3.08 3.22
CA HIS A 26 10.24 3.78 1.98
C HIS A 26 9.33 5.00 2.19
N LEU A 27 8.25 4.84 2.98
CA LEU A 27 7.29 5.92 3.21
C LEU A 27 7.83 7.03 4.11
N GLY A 28 8.70 6.70 5.07
CA GLY A 28 9.52 7.66 5.80
C GLY A 28 8.73 8.87 6.35
N ILE A 29 9.02 10.06 5.83
CA ILE A 29 8.41 11.33 6.27
C ILE A 29 6.89 11.34 6.05
N ALA A 30 6.37 10.64 5.04
CA ALA A 30 4.93 10.56 4.78
C ALA A 30 4.15 9.92 5.94
N LEU A 31 4.80 9.13 6.80
CA LEU A 31 4.14 8.54 7.98
C LEU A 31 4.07 9.49 9.18
N ARG A 32 4.74 10.65 9.13
CA ARG A 32 4.73 11.63 10.24
C ARG A 32 3.48 12.52 10.25
N ASN A 33 2.77 12.62 9.13
CA ASN A 33 1.52 13.34 9.02
C ASN A 33 0.37 12.35 8.81
N ARG A 34 -0.76 12.61 9.48
CA ARG A 34 -1.93 11.71 9.48
C ARG A 34 -2.49 11.49 8.07
N ASP A 35 -2.69 12.55 7.31
CA ASP A 35 -3.32 12.48 6.00
C ASP A 35 -2.43 11.74 5.01
N SER A 36 -1.12 12.03 5.00
CA SER A 36 -0.17 11.30 4.17
C SER A 36 0.10 9.87 4.65
N SER A 37 -0.22 9.53 5.90
CA SER A 37 -0.16 8.14 6.39
C SER A 37 -1.33 7.27 5.94
N LEU A 38 -2.35 7.87 5.31
CA LEU A 38 -3.54 7.20 4.80
C LEU A 38 -3.64 7.27 3.28
N VAL A 39 -4.51 6.43 2.70
CA VAL A 39 -4.89 6.46 1.28
C VAL A 39 -6.40 6.67 1.17
N SER A 40 -6.78 7.73 0.46
CA SER A 40 -8.18 8.00 0.11
C SER A 40 -8.56 7.20 -1.15
N ALA A 41 -9.04 5.98 -0.96
CA ALA A 41 -9.36 5.10 -2.08
C ALA A 41 -10.56 5.53 -2.94
N SER A 42 -11.29 6.56 -2.51
CA SER A 42 -12.38 7.18 -3.29
C SER A 42 -11.93 8.44 -4.04
N ASP A 43 -10.69 8.88 -3.86
CA ASP A 43 -10.11 10.03 -4.56
C ASP A 43 -9.29 9.53 -5.77
N PRO A 44 -9.74 9.78 -7.02
CA PRO A 44 -9.03 9.35 -8.22
C PRO A 44 -7.63 9.94 -8.33
N GLU A 45 -7.39 11.17 -7.86
CA GLU A 45 -6.07 11.79 -7.91
C GLU A 45 -5.10 11.10 -6.94
N GLU A 46 -5.61 10.68 -5.78
CA GLU A 46 -4.84 9.89 -4.82
C GLU A 46 -4.44 8.55 -5.43
N LEU A 47 -5.37 7.84 -6.07
CA LEU A 47 -5.07 6.57 -6.75
C LEU A 47 -4.09 6.76 -7.90
N ALA A 48 -4.21 7.83 -8.68
CA ALA A 48 -3.25 8.16 -9.74
C ALA A 48 -1.84 8.42 -9.19
N ARG A 49 -1.72 9.10 -8.03
CA ARG A 49 -0.43 9.28 -7.35
C ARG A 49 0.15 7.95 -6.88
N VAL A 50 -0.67 7.06 -6.30
CA VAL A 50 -0.23 5.71 -5.90
C VAL A 50 0.26 4.94 -7.12
N LYS A 51 -0.49 4.94 -8.22
CA LYS A 51 -0.10 4.29 -9.48
C LYS A 51 1.24 4.82 -10.00
N ALA A 52 1.39 6.14 -10.12
CA ALA A 52 2.59 6.73 -10.70
C ALA A 52 3.84 6.53 -9.83
N SER A 53 3.70 6.70 -8.50
CA SER A 53 4.84 6.66 -7.58
C SER A 53 5.15 5.25 -7.08
N TRP A 54 4.17 4.56 -6.52
CA TRP A 54 4.36 3.24 -5.94
C TRP A 54 4.48 2.19 -7.05
N CYS A 55 3.44 2.01 -7.87
CA CYS A 55 3.46 0.99 -8.92
C CYS A 55 4.51 1.29 -9.99
N GLY A 56 4.49 2.49 -10.56
CA GLY A 56 5.38 2.90 -11.64
C GLY A 56 6.84 3.03 -11.20
N LYS A 57 7.14 4.00 -10.33
CA LYS A 57 8.55 4.31 -9.98
C LYS A 57 9.19 3.27 -9.06
N LYS A 58 8.47 2.77 -8.04
CA LYS A 58 9.07 1.88 -7.04
C LYS A 58 8.97 0.39 -7.41
N LEU A 59 7.85 -0.06 -7.99
CA LEU A 59 7.66 -1.48 -8.37
C LEU A 59 7.94 -1.77 -9.86
N GLY A 60 8.09 -0.73 -10.70
CA GLY A 60 8.35 -0.87 -12.13
C GLY A 60 7.17 -1.40 -12.93
N VAL A 61 5.94 -1.19 -12.47
CA VAL A 61 4.71 -1.67 -13.13
C VAL A 61 3.94 -0.47 -13.70
N THR A 62 3.86 -0.41 -15.03
CA THR A 62 3.23 0.70 -15.76
C THR A 62 2.06 0.28 -16.65
N ASP A 63 1.76 -1.02 -16.74
CA ASP A 63 0.61 -1.54 -17.47
C ASP A 63 -0.68 -1.55 -16.61
N ASP A 64 -1.77 -2.03 -17.20
CA ASP A 64 -3.10 -2.08 -16.59
C ASP A 64 -3.17 -2.97 -15.33
N SER A 65 -2.15 -3.79 -15.03
CA SER A 65 -2.11 -4.54 -13.78
C SER A 65 -2.01 -3.62 -12.56
N ALA A 66 -1.42 -2.43 -12.71
CA ALA A 66 -1.33 -1.45 -11.64
C ALA A 66 -2.72 -0.97 -11.18
N ASP A 67 -3.62 -0.65 -12.13
CA ASP A 67 -4.99 -0.23 -11.81
C ASP A 67 -5.76 -1.38 -11.16
N LYS A 68 -5.66 -2.58 -11.72
CA LYS A 68 -6.33 -3.77 -11.19
C LYS A 68 -5.91 -4.08 -9.74
N ALA A 69 -4.62 -3.99 -9.43
CA ALA A 69 -4.10 -4.22 -8.09
C ALA A 69 -4.56 -3.14 -7.09
N ILE A 70 -4.59 -1.87 -7.52
CA ILE A 70 -5.10 -0.76 -6.72
C ILE A 70 -6.59 -0.95 -6.43
N ASP A 71 -7.39 -1.28 -7.44
CA ASP A 71 -8.83 -1.50 -7.30
C ASP A 71 -9.15 -2.71 -6.41
N ALA A 72 -8.41 -3.81 -6.58
CA ALA A 72 -8.54 -4.99 -5.72
C ALA A 72 -8.24 -4.65 -4.26
N THR A 73 -7.15 -3.90 -4.02
CA THR A 73 -6.77 -3.45 -2.68
C THR A 73 -7.81 -2.51 -2.07
N ALA A 74 -8.30 -1.54 -2.85
CA ALA A 74 -9.34 -0.60 -2.41
C ALA A 74 -10.63 -1.33 -1.99
N LYS A 75 -11.03 -2.36 -2.74
CA LYS A 75 -12.18 -3.24 -2.42
C LYS A 75 -11.91 -4.07 -1.16
N ALA A 76 -10.74 -4.68 -1.03
CA ALA A 76 -10.37 -5.47 0.14
C ALA A 76 -10.43 -4.64 1.43
N MET A 77 -10.02 -3.38 1.36
CA MET A 77 -10.06 -2.44 2.50
C MET A 77 -11.35 -1.61 2.58
N ALA A 78 -12.43 -1.98 1.88
CA ALA A 78 -13.65 -1.15 1.81
C ALA A 78 -14.33 -0.94 3.19
N ALA A 79 -14.24 -1.92 4.08
CA ALA A 79 -14.77 -1.83 5.45
C ALA A 79 -13.98 -0.84 6.33
N ASP A 80 -12.72 -0.56 5.99
CA ASP A 80 -11.88 0.35 6.75
C ASP A 80 -12.17 1.81 6.41
N ARG A 81 -12.56 2.56 7.45
CA ARG A 81 -12.75 4.01 7.36
C ARG A 81 -11.44 4.77 7.17
N SER A 82 -10.31 4.20 7.61
CA SER A 82 -8.98 4.75 7.43
C SER A 82 -8.07 3.68 6.84
N LYS A 83 -7.63 3.85 5.59
CA LYS A 83 -6.78 2.88 4.91
C LYS A 83 -5.33 3.27 5.13
N SER A 84 -4.63 2.56 6.01
CA SER A 84 -3.20 2.75 6.27
C SER A 84 -2.42 2.66 4.95
N ARG A 85 -1.59 3.66 4.65
CA ARG A 85 -0.77 3.67 3.42
C ARG A 85 0.22 2.51 3.39
N VAL A 86 0.76 2.10 4.54
CA VAL A 86 1.64 0.93 4.64
C VAL A 86 0.89 -0.34 4.22
N THR A 87 -0.31 -0.55 4.75
CA THR A 87 -1.15 -1.72 4.46
C THR A 87 -1.60 -1.71 3.01
N PHE A 88 -2.02 -0.56 2.50
CA PHE A 88 -2.39 -0.39 1.09
C PHE A 88 -1.22 -0.73 0.16
N TYR A 89 -0.01 -0.23 0.45
CA TYR A 89 1.17 -0.47 -0.38
C TYR A 89 1.61 -1.93 -0.33
N TYR A 90 1.49 -2.58 0.83
CA TYR A 90 1.75 -4.01 0.99
C TYR A 90 0.81 -4.84 0.12
N LEU A 91 -0.50 -4.58 0.18
CA LEU A 91 -1.49 -5.34 -0.57
C LEU A 91 -1.34 -5.13 -2.09
N VAL A 92 -1.09 -3.90 -2.55
CA VAL A 92 -0.80 -3.65 -3.97
C VAL A 92 0.45 -4.40 -4.41
N ALA A 93 1.53 -4.37 -3.63
CA ALA A 93 2.74 -5.12 -3.96
C ALA A 93 2.53 -6.64 -3.94
N LYS A 94 1.63 -7.15 -3.08
CA LYS A 94 1.23 -8.55 -3.04
C LYS A 94 0.46 -8.96 -4.29
N GLU A 95 -0.57 -8.21 -4.66
CA GLU A 95 -1.37 -8.42 -5.88
C GLU A 95 -0.48 -8.43 -7.14
N LEU A 96 0.54 -7.58 -7.18
CA LEU A 96 1.49 -7.51 -8.29
C LEU A 96 2.60 -8.57 -8.24
N GLY A 97 2.68 -9.40 -7.18
CA GLY A 97 3.76 -10.36 -6.99
C GLY A 97 5.14 -9.72 -6.76
N LYS A 98 5.18 -8.49 -6.24
CA LYS A 98 6.39 -7.66 -6.12
C LYS A 98 6.94 -7.55 -4.69
N LEU A 99 6.35 -8.21 -3.70
CA LEU A 99 6.81 -8.15 -2.29
C LEU A 99 8.31 -8.45 -2.13
N GLN A 100 8.86 -9.40 -2.90
CA GLN A 100 10.27 -9.78 -2.84
C GLN A 100 11.22 -8.75 -3.47
N SER A 101 10.70 -7.86 -4.33
CA SER A 101 11.50 -6.80 -4.98
C SER A 101 11.62 -5.51 -4.16
N LEU A 102 11.03 -5.47 -2.96
CA LEU A 102 10.96 -4.28 -2.11
C LEU A 102 12.31 -3.88 -1.50
#